data_AF-A0A0Q0Y3E9-F1
#
_entry.id   AF-A0A0Q0Y3E9-F1
#
_cell.length_a   1.000
_cell.length_b   1.000
_cell.length_c   1.000
_cell.angle_alpha   90.00
_cell.angle_beta   90.00
_cell.angle_gamma   90.00
#
_symmetry.space_group_name_H-M   'P 1'
#
loop_
_entity.id
_entity.type
_entity.pdbx_description
1 polymer ?
#
loop_
_entity_poly.entity_id
_entity_poly.type
_entity_poly.pdbx_seq_one_letter_code
_entity_poly.pdbx_strand_id
1 'polypeptide(L)' 'MNTDGANSTAVVWDVAKLARPICQASIPAKLTEDPGMVTLAGDGHTAFIRSADGTATVEGDLTKVID' A
#
# COMPACT_ATOMS: atom_id res chain seq x y z
N MET A 1 6.68 21.04 -11.49
CA MET A 1 5.75 20.21 -12.28
C MET A 1 6.51 18.93 -12.58
N ASN A 2 6.31 17.89 -11.76
CA ASN A 2 6.75 16.54 -12.12
C ASN A 2 5.70 16.00 -13.08
N THR A 3 6.11 15.49 -14.24
CA THR A 3 5.21 15.04 -15.32
C THR A 3 5.31 13.53 -15.55
N ASP A 4 5.85 12.84 -14.58
CA ASP A 4 6.15 11.43 -14.59
C ASP A 4 5.21 10.85 -13.55
N GLY A 5 4.04 10.38 -14.02
CA GLY A 5 3.05 9.73 -13.16
C GLY A 5 3.72 8.55 -12.44
N ALA A 6 4.16 8.78 -11.21
CA ALA A 6 4.71 7.77 -10.36
C ALA A 6 3.57 6.82 -10.00
N ASN A 7 3.48 5.70 -10.73
CA ASN A 7 2.56 4.63 -10.37
C ASN A 7 3.02 4.06 -9.02
N SER A 8 2.40 4.55 -7.95
CA SER A 8 2.71 4.10 -6.60
C SER A 8 2.18 2.68 -6.41
N THR A 9 2.98 1.81 -5.79
CA THR A 9 2.58 0.43 -5.50
C THR A 9 2.76 0.20 -4.01
N ALA A 10 1.72 -0.26 -3.34
CA ALA A 10 1.82 -0.79 -1.98
C ALA A 10 2.23 -2.26 -2.05
N VAL A 11 3.15 -2.68 -1.19
CA VAL A 11 3.64 -4.06 -1.16
C VAL A 11 3.31 -4.68 0.18
N VAL A 12 2.68 -5.86 0.14
CA VAL A 12 2.36 -6.67 1.32
C VAL A 12 3.46 -7.71 1.50
N TRP A 13 4.09 -7.72 2.68
CA TRP A 13 5.15 -8.64 3.04
C TRP A 13 4.70 -9.52 4.21
N ASP A 14 4.88 -10.83 4.09
CA ASP A 14 4.90 -11.72 5.24
C ASP A 14 6.25 -11.57 5.95
N VAL A 15 6.18 -11.14 7.21
CA VAL A 15 7.34 -10.89 8.07
C VAL A 15 7.41 -11.85 9.26
N ALA A 16 6.68 -12.98 9.23
CA ALA A 16 6.73 -14.02 10.26
C ALA A 16 8.16 -14.52 10.52
N LYS A 17 9.02 -14.47 9.50
CA LYS A 17 10.47 -14.65 9.62
C LYS A 17 11.18 -13.35 9.24
N LEU A 18 11.49 -12.52 10.24
CA LEU A 18 12.13 -11.21 10.03
C LEU A 18 13.45 -11.27 9.24
N ALA A 19 14.20 -12.36 9.33
CA ALA A 19 15.44 -12.55 8.57
C ALA A 19 15.21 -12.88 7.08
N ARG A 20 13.99 -13.30 6.70
CA ARG A 20 13.62 -13.67 5.33
C ARG A 20 12.16 -13.29 5.06
N PRO A 21 11.84 -11.97 4.93
CA PRO A 21 10.51 -11.53 4.53
C PRO A 21 10.12 -12.10 3.16
N ILE A 22 8.84 -12.40 2.98
CA ILE A 22 8.29 -12.93 1.72
C ILE A 22 7.33 -11.89 1.15
N CYS A 23 7.55 -11.47 -0.10
CA CYS A 23 6.59 -10.61 -0.79
C CYS A 23 5.35 -11.45 -1.10
N GLN A 24 4.20 -11.08 -0.54
CA GLN A 24 2.97 -11.79 -0.77
C GLN A 24 2.12 -11.15 -1.88
N ALA A 25 2.10 -9.82 -1.94
CA ALA A 25 1.31 -9.11 -2.95
C ALA A 25 1.84 -7.70 -3.28
N SER A 26 1.54 -7.24 -4.49
CA SER A 26 1.76 -5.87 -4.95
C SER A 26 0.43 -5.26 -5.37
N ILE A 27 0.00 -4.21 -4.68
CA ILE A 27 -1.28 -3.53 -4.88
C ILE A 27 -1.00 -2.20 -5.59
N PRO A 28 -1.49 -1.99 -6.82
CA PRO A 28 -1.40 -0.70 -7.48
C PRO A 28 -2.17 0.35 -6.69
N ALA A 29 -1.45 1.29 -6.07
CA ALA A 29 -2.05 2.38 -5.34
C ALA A 29 -2.35 3.51 -6.33
N LYS A 30 -3.60 3.95 -6.39
CA LYS A 30 -4.00 5.08 -7.24
C LYS A 30 -3.63 6.40 -6.58
N LEU A 31 -2.33 6.67 -6.50
CA LEU A 31 -1.80 7.94 -6.02
C LEU A 31 -1.35 8.80 -7.19
N THR A 32 -1.62 10.09 -7.08
CA THR A 32 -1.21 11.11 -8.05
C THR A 32 0.18 11.67 -7.74
N GLU A 33 0.65 11.53 -6.51
CA GLU A 33 2.01 11.85 -6.04
C GLU A 33 2.50 10.84 -5.00
N ASP A 34 3.78 10.95 -4.61
CA ASP A 34 4.46 10.03 -3.68
C ASP A 34 3.62 9.74 -2.41
N PRO A 35 3.57 8.48 -1.95
CA PRO A 35 2.88 8.10 -0.73
C PRO A 35 3.55 8.76 0.48
N GLY A 36 2.81 9.60 1.18
CA GLY A 36 3.27 10.22 2.42
C GLY A 36 3.02 9.34 3.65
N MET A 37 2.02 8.45 3.61
CA MET A 37 1.64 7.66 4.78
C MET A 37 0.87 6.39 4.40
N VAL A 38 1.13 5.30 5.13
CA VAL A 38 0.33 4.06 5.10
C VAL A 38 -0.14 3.75 6.52
N THR A 39 -1.41 3.40 6.69
CA THR A 39 -1.99 3.04 8.00
C THR A 39 -2.89 1.82 7.86
N LEU A 40 -2.81 0.90 8.80
CA LEU A 40 -3.70 -0.26 8.88
C LEU A 40 -4.92 0.08 9.75
N ALA A 41 -6.10 -0.37 9.32
CA ALA A 41 -7.25 -0.41 10.20
C ALA A 41 -7.01 -1.40 11.35
N GLY A 42 -7.70 -1.19 12.48
CA GLY A 42 -7.54 -2.04 13.67
C GLY A 42 -7.93 -3.51 13.45
N ASP A 43 -8.66 -3.81 12.37
CA ASP A 43 -8.98 -5.17 11.94
C ASP A 43 -7.84 -5.88 11.21
N GLY A 44 -6.78 -5.17 10.80
CA GLY A 44 -5.67 -5.72 10.04
C GLY A 44 -6.00 -6.11 8.59
N HIS A 45 -7.22 -5.86 8.13
CA HIS A 45 -7.71 -6.26 6.82
C HIS A 45 -7.83 -5.10 5.84
N THR A 46 -7.77 -3.86 6.33
CA THR A 46 -7.88 -2.66 5.49
C THR A 46 -6.63 -1.79 5.63
N ALA A 47 -6.14 -1.25 4.51
CA ALA A 47 -5.07 -0.26 4.50
C ALA A 47 -5.55 1.07 3.92
N PHE A 48 -5.12 2.16 4.53
CA PHE A 48 -5.26 3.52 4.03
C PHE A 48 -3.92 4.00 3.52
N ILE A 49 -3.89 4.52 2.29
CA ILE A 49 -2.70 5.09 1.68
C ILE A 49 -3.00 6.56 1.39
N ARG A 50 -2.19 7.46 1.95
CA ARG A 50 -2.33 8.91 1.76
C ARG A 50 -1.19 9.43 0.92
N SER A 51 -1.52 10.15 -0.15
CA SER A 51 -0.55 10.87 -0.97
C SER A 51 -0.16 12.21 -0.34
N ALA A 52 1.02 12.72 -0.69
CA ALA A 52 1.52 14.02 -0.23
C ALA A 52 0.59 15.19 -0.63
N ASP A 53 -0.14 15.06 -1.74
CA ASP A 53 -1.10 16.06 -2.23
C ASP A 53 -2.40 16.13 -1.39
N GLY A 54 -2.53 15.28 -0.37
CA GLY A 54 -3.67 15.22 0.53
C GLY A 54 -4.78 14.29 0.07
N THR A 55 -4.69 13.68 -1.11
CA THR A 55 -5.58 12.59 -1.53
C THR A 55 -5.30 11.33 -0.73
N ALA A 56 -6.33 10.49 -0.55
CA ALA A 56 -6.19 9.21 0.11
C ALA A 56 -6.99 8.15 -0.65
N THR A 57 -6.41 6.96 -0.79
CA THR A 57 -7.09 5.77 -1.28
C THR A 57 -7.27 4.76 -0.16
N VAL A 58 -8.36 4.01 -0.24
CA VAL A 58 -8.61 2.86 0.62
C VAL A 58 -8.32 1.62 -0.21
N GLU A 59 -7.32 0.85 0.20
CA GLU A 59 -7.12 -0.50 -0.32
C GLU A 59 -7.85 -1.44 0.63
N GLY A 60 -9.01 -1.90 0.18
CA GLY A 60 -9.89 -2.79 0.95
C GLY A 60 -9.36 -4.22 1.04
N ASP A 61 -9.99 -4.99 1.92
CA ASP A 61 -9.81 -6.42 2.19
C ASP A 61 -8.52 -7.05 1.61
N LEU A 62 -7.41 -6.80 2.30
CA LEU A 62 -6.10 -7.33 1.96
C LEU A 62 -6.10 -8.86 1.84
N THR A 63 -7.05 -9.57 2.49
CA THR A 63 -7.15 -11.03 2.42
C THR A 63 -7.48 -11.55 1.04
N LYS A 64 -8.03 -10.71 0.16
CA LYS A 64 -8.32 -11.06 -1.24
C LYS A 64 -7.15 -10.83 -2.19
N VAL A 65 -6.10 -10.19 -1.70
CA VAL A 65 -4.88 -9.89 -2.47
C VAL A 65 -3.79 -10.92 -2.21
N ILE A 66 -3.86 -11.61 -1.07
CA ILE A 66 -3.00 -12.71 -0.68
C ILE A 66 -3.72 -14.02 -1.04
N ASP A 67 -3.25 -14.69 -2.09
CA ASP A 67 -3.70 -16.03 -2.49
C ASP A 67 -3.14 -17.11 -1.54
#